data_AF-A0A9C9GJP4-F1
#
_entry.id   AF-A0A9C9GJP4-F1
#
_cell.length_a   1.000
_cell.length_b   1.000
_cell.length_c   1.000
_cell.angle_alpha   90.00
_cell.angle_beta   90.00
_cell.angle_gamma   90.00
#
_symmetry.space_group_name_H-M   'P 1'
#
loop_
_entity.id
_entity.type
_entity.pdbx_description
1 polymer ?
#
loop_
_entity_poly.entity_id
_entity_poly.type
_entity_poly.pdbx_seq_one_letter_code
_entity_poly.pdbx_strand_id
1 'polypeptide(L)'
;MSMTATAKAEVVSKYARDASDTGSPEVQVALLTSRIVQLTEHFKDHKQDHHSRRGLLRMVNQRRKLLDYLKSKNTDRYKDLISNLGLRR
;
A
#
# COMPACT_ATOMS: atom_id res chain seq x y z
N MET A 1 -4.67 8.82 11.59
CA MET A 1 -5.73 9.47 10.77
C MET A 1 -6.12 8.57 9.61
N SER A 2 -7.37 8.67 9.13
CA SER A 2 -7.90 7.94 7.97
C SER A 2 -7.60 8.70 6.68
N MET A 3 -7.37 7.98 5.57
CA MET A 3 -7.34 8.62 4.25
C MET A 3 -8.71 9.24 3.94
N THR A 4 -8.70 10.42 3.34
CA THR A 4 -9.92 11.05 2.81
C THR A 4 -10.46 10.25 1.63
N ALA A 5 -11.77 10.35 1.39
CA ALA A 5 -12.40 9.66 0.26
C ALA A 5 -11.78 10.09 -1.09
N THR A 6 -11.41 11.36 -1.22
CA THR A 6 -10.75 11.92 -2.41
C THR A 6 -9.37 11.31 -2.65
N ALA A 7 -8.49 11.35 -1.64
CA ALA A 7 -7.14 10.79 -1.76
C ALA A 7 -7.18 9.27 -2.01
N LYS A 8 -8.17 8.57 -1.46
CA LYS A 8 -8.38 7.14 -1.74
C LYS A 8 -8.78 6.91 -3.19
N ALA A 9 -9.73 7.68 -3.71
CA ALA A 9 -10.21 7.57 -5.08
C ALA A 9 -9.10 7.86 -6.10
N GLU A 10 -8.27 8.87 -5.84
CA GLU A 10 -7.10 9.20 -6.68
C GLU A 10 -6.13 8.02 -6.77
N VAL A 11 -5.76 7.43 -5.63
CA VAL A 11 -4.87 6.26 -5.60
C VAL A 11 -5.48 5.07 -6.33
N VAL A 12 -6.79 4.81 -6.14
CA VAL A 12 -7.47 3.73 -6.87
C VAL A 12 -7.40 4.00 -8.37
N SER A 13 -7.78 5.19 -8.83
CA SER A 13 -7.81 5.53 -10.26
C SER A 13 -6.44 5.39 -10.95
N LYS A 14 -5.35 5.68 -10.24
CA LYS A 14 -3.98 5.62 -10.77
C LYS A 14 -3.45 4.20 -10.93
N TYR A 15 -3.86 3.27 -10.08
CA TYR A 15 -3.33 1.90 -10.02
C TYR A 15 -4.35 0.83 -10.41
N ALA A 16 -5.59 1.22 -10.72
CA ALA A 16 -6.63 0.36 -11.24
C ALA A 16 -6.27 -0.15 -12.64
N ARG A 17 -6.58 -1.42 -12.92
CA ARG A 17 -6.36 -2.02 -14.24
C ARG A 17 -7.51 -1.75 -15.21
N ASP A 18 -8.70 -1.51 -14.67
CA ASP A 18 -9.90 -1.16 -15.40
C ASP A 18 -10.76 -0.21 -14.54
N ALA A 19 -11.79 0.40 -15.12
CA ALA A 19 -12.61 1.41 -14.46
C ALA A 19 -13.38 0.88 -13.22
N SER A 20 -13.55 -0.44 -13.10
CA SER A 20 -14.24 -1.10 -11.98
C SER A 20 -13.29 -1.73 -10.97
N ASP A 21 -11.98 -1.68 -11.21
CA ASP A 21 -10.98 -2.34 -10.40
C ASP A 21 -10.71 -1.57 -9.10
N THR A 22 -11.40 -2.01 -8.05
CA THR A 22 -11.26 -1.46 -6.70
C THR A 22 -10.46 -2.37 -5.76
N GLY A 23 -10.11 -3.57 -6.22
CA GLY A 23 -9.70 -4.67 -5.35
C GLY A 23 -8.50 -5.48 -5.85
N SER A 24 -7.90 -5.14 -7.00
CA SER A 24 -6.70 -5.83 -7.47
C SER A 24 -5.53 -5.72 -6.50
N PRO A 25 -4.56 -6.65 -6.58
CA PRO A 25 -3.33 -6.57 -5.80
C PRO A 25 -2.62 -5.22 -5.98
N GLU A 26 -2.61 -4.64 -7.17
CA GLU A 26 -2.03 -3.33 -7.46
C GLU A 26 -2.67 -2.22 -6.64
N VAL A 27 -4.01 -2.11 -6.71
CA VAL A 27 -4.78 -1.10 -5.98
C VAL A 27 -4.60 -1.28 -4.48
N GLN A 28 -4.70 -2.52 -3.97
CA GLN A 28 -4.53 -2.80 -2.55
C GLN A 28 -3.12 -2.45 -2.05
N VAL A 29 -2.08 -2.80 -2.80
CA VAL A 29 -0.68 -2.49 -2.45
C VAL A 29 -0.42 -0.98 -2.49
N ALA A 30 -0.98 -0.25 -3.47
CA ALA A 30 -0.86 1.19 -3.55
C ALA A 30 -1.54 1.89 -2.36
N LEU A 31 -2.77 1.48 -2.00
CA LEU A 31 -3.49 1.99 -0.84
C LEU A 31 -2.75 1.70 0.48
N LEU A 32 -2.25 0.48 0.66
CA LEU A 32 -1.44 0.13 1.83
C LEU A 32 -0.16 0.96 1.89
N THR A 33 0.50 1.18 0.75
CA THR A 33 1.73 1.97 0.68
C THR A 33 1.50 3.41 1.09
N SER A 34 0.47 4.06 0.54
CA SER A 34 0.07 5.42 0.95
C SER A 34 -0.16 5.50 2.47
N ARG A 35 -0.93 4.55 3.02
CA ARG A 35 -1.23 4.52 4.46
C ARG A 35 0.01 4.26 5.33
N ILE A 36 0.91 3.39 4.88
CA ILE A 36 2.19 3.12 5.56
C ILE A 36 3.06 4.38 5.60
N VAL A 37 3.17 5.12 4.49
CA VAL A 37 3.94 6.38 4.42
C VAL A 37 3.37 7.41 5.39
N GLN A 38 2.06 7.64 5.37
CA GLN A 38 1.38 8.57 6.29
C GLN A 38 1.60 8.20 7.77
N LEU A 39 1.47 6.92 8.11
CA LEU A 39 1.68 6.47 9.50
C LEU A 39 3.14 6.52 9.92
N THR A 40 4.07 6.28 8.99
CA THR A 40 5.50 6.38 9.27
C THR A 40 5.86 7.82 9.66
N GLU A 41 5.31 8.81 8.95
CA GLU A 41 5.48 10.22 9.31
C GLU A 41 4.89 10.54 10.69
N HIS A 42 3.65 10.11 10.95
CA HIS A 42 3.00 10.27 12.25
C HIS A 42 3.85 9.74 13.42
N PHE A 43 4.51 8.59 13.26
CA PHE A 43 5.33 8.02 14.34
C PHE A 43 6.68 8.72 14.56
N LYS A 44 7.11 9.63 13.68
CA LYS A 44 8.28 10.48 13.94
C LYS A 44 7.99 11.45 15.08
N ASP A 45 6.80 12.03 15.07
CA ASP A 45 6.33 12.95 16.11
C ASP A 45 5.80 12.19 17.33
N HIS A 46 5.05 11.10 17.11
CA HIS A 46 4.41 10.32 18.17
C HIS A 46 5.19 9.04 18.51
N LYS A 47 6.36 9.21 19.14
CA LYS A 47 7.31 8.11 19.39
C LYS A 47 6.78 7.04 20.36
N GLN A 48 5.86 7.40 21.26
CA GLN A 48 5.32 6.53 22.31
C GLN A 48 4.05 5.76 21.89
N ASP A 49 3.50 6.01 20.69
CA ASP A 49 2.33 5.26 20.22
C ASP A 49 2.72 3.87 19.71
N HIS A 50 2.88 2.94 20.65
CA HIS A 50 3.22 1.55 20.38
C HIS A 50 2.03 0.73 19.86
N HIS A 51 0.81 1.09 20.23
CA HIS A 51 -0.41 0.37 19.85
C HIS A 51 -0.66 0.52 18.35
N SER A 52 -0.57 1.74 17.83
CA SER A 52 -0.75 1.99 16.40
C SER A 52 0.42 1.45 15.56
N ARG A 53 1.65 1.41 16.10
CA ARG A 53 2.81 0.77 15.44
C ARG A 53 2.59 -0.72 15.19
N ARG A 54 1.91 -1.42 16.10
CA ARG A 54 1.51 -2.82 15.86
C ARG A 54 0.59 -2.93 14.64
N GLY A 55 -0.32 -1.98 14.46
CA GLY A 55 -1.16 -1.87 13.26
C GLY A 55 -0.33 -1.65 12.00
N LEU A 56 0.66 -0.76 12.06
CA LEU A 56 1.61 -0.52 10.94
C LEU A 56 2.31 -1.81 10.51
N LEU A 57 2.86 -2.58 11.45
CA LEU A 57 3.53 -3.84 11.15
C LEU A 57 2.60 -4.84 10.46
N ARG A 58 1.33 -4.92 10.87
CA ARG A 58 0.33 -5.76 10.19
C ARG A 58 0.10 -5.31 8.75
N MET A 59 0.00 -4.01 8.49
CA MET A 59 -0.14 -3.46 7.14
C MET A 59 1.08 -3.73 6.26
N VAL A 60 2.29 -3.59 6.80
CA VAL A 60 3.54 -3.93 6.09
C VAL A 60 3.55 -5.42 5.70
N ASN A 61 3.19 -6.30 6.63
CA ASN A 61 3.12 -7.74 6.36
C ASN A 61 2.03 -8.10 5.34
N GLN A 62 0.87 -7.44 5.39
CA GLN A 62 -0.19 -7.65 4.40
C GLN A 62 0.26 -7.21 3.01
N ARG A 63 0.93 -6.05 2.89
CA ARG A 63 1.51 -5.58 1.63
C ARG A 63 2.53 -6.58 1.08
N ARG A 64 3.41 -7.11 1.94
CA ARG A 64 4.39 -8.14 1.55
C ARG A 64 3.69 -9.39 0.98
N LYS A 65 2.67 -9.91 1.65
CA LYS A 65 1.92 -11.09 1.17
C LYS A 65 1.27 -10.85 -0.19
N LEU A 66 0.70 -9.67 -0.42
CA LEU A 66 0.11 -9.31 -1.71
C LEU A 66 1.16 -9.21 -2.82
N LEU A 67 2.32 -8.63 -2.51
CA LEU A 67 3.45 -8.56 -3.42
C LEU A 67 4.02 -9.94 -3.76
N ASP A 68 4.13 -10.83 -2.77
CA ASP A 68 4.57 -12.22 -2.97
C ASP A 68 3.57 -12.99 -3.86
N TYR A 69 2.26 -12.81 -3.61
CA TYR A 69 1.20 -13.35 -4.47
C TYR A 69 1.34 -12.83 -5.90
N LEU A 70 1.44 -11.51 -6.09
CA LEU A 70 1.54 -10.91 -7.42
C LEU A 70 2.79 -11.40 -8.16
N LYS A 71 3.94 -11.46 -7.47
CA LYS A 71 5.18 -12.02 -8.02
C LYS A 71 5.01 -13.45 -8.52
N SER A 72 4.32 -14.30 -7.74
CA SER A 72 4.09 -15.70 -8.12
C SER A 72 3.14 -15.86 -9.31
N LYS A 73 2.20 -14.93 -9.49
CA LYS A 73 1.20 -14.98 -10.56
C LYS A 73 1.65 -14.31 -11.84
N ASN A 74 2.32 -13.16 -11.74
CA ASN A 74 2.81 -12.41 -12.88
C ASN A 74 4.00 -11.54 -12.44
N THR A 75 5.20 -11.94 -12.89
CA THR A 75 6.44 -11.28 -12.51
C THR A 75 6.58 -9.88 -13.12
N ASP A 76 6.00 -9.63 -14.30
CA ASP A 76 6.10 -8.34 -14.98
C ASP A 76 5.23 -7.30 -14.27
N ARG A 77 3.97 -7.63 -13.97
CA ARG A 77 3.08 -6.79 -13.14
C ARG A 77 3.70 -6.48 -11.79
N TYR A 78 4.37 -7.46 -11.18
CA TYR A 78 5.10 -7.25 -9.94
C TYR A 78 6.22 -6.21 -10.09
N LYS A 79 7.07 -6.34 -11.13
CA LYS A 79 8.19 -5.43 -11.39
C LYS A 79 7.70 -4.00 -11.66
N ASP A 80 6.67 -3.87 -12.48
CA ASP A 80 6.07 -2.57 -12.81
C ASP A 80 5.51 -1.91 -11.55
N LEU A 81 4.78 -2.66 -10.72
CA LEU A 81 4.19 -2.14 -9.50
C LEU A 81 5.24 -1.67 -8.49
N ILE A 82 6.31 -2.44 -8.26
CA ILE A 82 7.35 -2.02 -7.32
C ILE A 82 8.13 -0.80 -7.82
N SER A 83 8.36 -0.70 -9.13
CA SER A 83 9.01 0.44 -9.77
C SER A 83 8.16 1.70 -9.61
N ASN A 84 6.87 1.59 -9.98
CA ASN A 84 5.90 2.70 -9.88
C ASN A 84 5.66 3.19 -8.45
N LEU A 85 5.84 2.33 -7.44
CA LEU A 85 5.68 2.69 -6.03
C LEU A 85 7.00 2.97 -5.32
N GLY A 86 8.16 2.83 -6.00
CA GLY A 86 9.47 3.01 -5.39
C GLY A 86 9.78 2.03 -4.24
N LEU A 87 9.19 0.84 -4.26
CA LEU A 87 9.35 -0.15 -3.20
C LEU A 87 10.66 -0.93 -3.38
N ARG A 88 11.52 -0.91 -2.35
CA ARG A 88 12.74 -1.73 -2.32
C ARG A 88 12.42 -3.16 -1.88
N ARG A 89 13.10 -4.13 -2.51
CA ARG A 89 13.14 -5.53 -2.09
C ARG A 89 14.20 -5.73 -1.01
#